data_AF-A0A372JQA1-F1
#
_entry.id   AF-A0A372JQA1-F1
#
_cell.length_a   1.000
_cell.length_b   1.000
_cell.length_c   1.000
_cell.angle_alpha   90.00
_cell.angle_beta   90.00
_cell.angle_gamma   90.00
#
_symmetry.space_group_name_H-M   'P 1'
#
loop_
_entity.id
_entity.type
_entity.pdbx_description
1 polymer ?
#
loop_
_entity_poly.entity_id
_entity_poly.type
_entity_poly.pdbx_seq_one_letter_code
_entity_poly.pdbx_strand_id
1 'polypeptide(L)' 'MYALIWRLLPGDRRVKAAVAAGLVLLVALILWYGVFPLVEPNLQFDHGVMNGDAPTSPAPTPSRR' A
#
# COMPACT_ATOMS: atom_id res chain seq x y z
N MET A 1 -3.06 -32.83 -5.84
CA MET A 1 -2.37 -32.36 -4.63
C MET A 1 -3.29 -31.64 -3.64
N TYR A 2 -4.09 -30.62 -4.00
CA TYR A 2 -5.05 -30.00 -3.05
C TYR A 2 -6.43 -30.68 -2.97
N ALA A 3 -6.76 -31.56 -3.91
CA ALA A 3 -8.07 -32.22 -3.96
C ALA A 3 -8.39 -33.06 -2.71
N LEU A 4 -7.39 -33.60 -2.00
CA LEU A 4 -7.57 -34.37 -0.77
C LEU A 4 -7.94 -33.48 0.42
N ILE A 5 -7.35 -32.29 0.53
CA ILE A 5 -7.66 -31.30 1.57
C ILE A 5 -9.11 -30.80 1.41
N TRP A 6 -9.55 -30.62 0.18
CA TRP A 6 -10.95 -30.27 -0.14
C TRP A 6 -11.94 -31.43 -0.04
N ARG A 7 -11.46 -32.67 0.12
CA ARG A 7 -12.28 -33.88 0.28
C ARG A 7 -12.39 -34.33 1.75
N LEU A 8 -11.49 -33.86 2.61
CA LEU A 8 -11.49 -34.13 4.04
C LEU A 8 -12.36 -33.17 4.86
N LEU A 9 -12.89 -32.10 4.25
CA LEU A 9 -13.96 -31.29 4.85
C LEU A 9 -15.30 -32.01 4.63
N PRO A 10 -15.92 -32.61 5.66
CA PRO A 10 -17.25 -33.18 5.55
C PRO A 10 -18.24 -32.01 5.63
N GLY A 11 -18.79 -31.59 4.49
CA GLY A 11 -19.71 -30.46 4.50
C GLY A 11 -20.17 -30.04 3.12
N ASP A 12 -21.47 -29.76 3.05
CA ASP A 12 -22.23 -29.17 1.96
C ASP A 12 -21.47 -28.04 1.22
N ARG A 13 -21.82 -27.75 -0.04
CA ARG A 13 -21.17 -26.67 -0.84
C ARG A 13 -21.12 -25.33 -0.09
N ARG A 14 -22.06 -25.11 0.83
CA ARG A 14 -22.15 -23.96 1.74
C ARG A 14 -20.93 -23.81 2.66
N VAL A 15 -20.42 -24.90 3.22
CA VAL A 15 -19.26 -24.87 4.13
C VAL A 15 -18.00 -24.48 3.36
N LYS A 16 -17.83 -25.01 2.15
CA LYS A 16 -16.75 -24.63 1.24
C LYS A 16 -16.80 -23.15 0.88
N ALA A 17 -17.98 -22.64 0.56
CA ALA A 17 -18.17 -21.22 0.26
C ALA A 17 -17.87 -20.33 1.48
N ALA A 18 -18.29 -20.74 2.68
CA ALA A 18 -18.02 -20.01 3.92
C ALA A 18 -16.52 -19.95 4.24
N VAL A 19 -15.78 -21.05 4.05
CA VAL A 19 -14.31 -21.08 4.23
C VAL A 19 -13.62 -20.18 3.21
N ALA A 20 -14.01 -20.25 1.93
CA ALA A 20 -13.46 -19.38 0.90
C ALA A 20 -13.72 -17.89 1.20
N ALA A 21 -14.96 -17.56 1.60
CA ALA A 21 -15.32 -16.21 2.01
C ALA A 21 -14.51 -15.74 3.23
N GLY A 22 -14.32 -16.62 4.22
CA GLY A 22 -13.49 -16.32 5.39
C GLY A 22 -12.03 -16.04 5.02
N LEU A 23 -11.45 -16.80 4.09
CA LEU A 23 -10.10 -16.57 3.57
C LEU A 23 -9.99 -15.21 2.85
N VAL A 24 -10.97 -14.87 2.01
CA VAL A 24 -11.00 -13.58 1.32
C VAL A 24 -11.11 -12.42 2.32
N LEU A 25 -11.99 -12.54 3.32
CA LEU A 25 -12.14 -11.53 4.37
C LEU A 25 -10.86 -11.38 5.19
N LEU A 26 -10.19 -12.48 5.51
CA LEU A 26 -8.92 -12.46 6.25
C LEU A 26 -7.82 -11.75 5.45
N VAL A 27 -7.72 -12.01 4.15
CA VAL A 27 -6.79 -11.29 3.26
C VAL A 27 -7.17 -9.80 3.18
N ALA A 28 -8.46 -9.48 3.01
CA ALA A 28 -8.94 -8.10 2.97
C ALA A 28 -8.59 -7.33 4.26
N LEU A 29 -8.76 -7.96 5.42
CA LEU A 29 -8.35 -7.42 6.72
C LEU A 29 -6.85 -7.14 6.79
N ILE A 30 -6.02 -8.08 6.34
CA ILE A 30 -4.56 -7.90 6.30
C ILE A 30 -4.18 -6.75 5.37
N LEU A 31 -4.80 -6.64 4.20
CA LEU A 31 -4.56 -5.53 3.29
C LEU A 31 -4.98 -4.21 3.94
N TRP A 32 -6.18 -4.16 4.53
CA TRP A 32 -6.75 -2.96 5.12
C TRP A 32 -5.97 -2.43 6.33
N TYR A 33 -5.52 -3.32 7.23
CA TYR A 33 -4.85 -2.92 8.47
C TYR A 33 -3.33 -3.08 8.47
N GLY A 34 -2.78 -3.84 7.51
CA GLY A 34 -1.34 -4.05 7.39
C GLY A 34 -0.76 -3.28 6.21
N VAL A 35 -1.25 -3.59 5.01
CA VAL A 35 -0.66 -3.06 3.75
C VAL A 35 -0.97 -1.58 3.58
N PHE A 36 -2.22 -1.16 3.72
CA PHE A 36 -2.60 0.25 3.57
C PHE A 36 -1.80 1.17 4.52
N PRO A 37 -1.71 0.88 5.84
CA PRO A 37 -0.88 1.67 6.76
C PRO A 37 0.62 1.66 6.44
N LEU A 38 1.14 0.61 5.78
CA LEU A 38 2.53 0.55 5.33
C LEU A 38 2.77 1.32 4.02
N VAL A 39 1.75 1.42 3.17
CA VAL A 39 1.82 2.17 1.91
C VAL A 39 1.59 3.66 2.15
N GLU A 40 0.79 4.04 3.14
CA GLU A 40 0.57 5.43 3.58
C GLU A 40 1.88 6.25 3.70
N PRO A 41 2.95 5.79 4.39
CA PRO A 41 4.23 6.51 4.45
C PRO A 41 5.00 6.50 3.12
N ASN A 42 4.77 5.53 2.22
CA ASN A 42 5.41 5.49 0.90
C ASN A 42 4.71 6.40 -0.12
N LEU A 43 3.44 6.76 0.12
CA LEU A 43 2.66 7.63 -0.74
C LEU A 43 2.96 9.12 -0.51
N GLN A 44 3.72 9.44 0.55
CA GLN A 44 4.05 10.78 0.97
C GLN A 44 5.46 11.19 0.48
N PHE A 45 5.48 11.87 -0.67
CA PHE A 45 6.43 12.95 -1.00
C PHE A 45 7.84 12.62 -1.50
N ASP A 46 8.08 11.55 -2.25
CA ASP A 46 9.44 11.38 -2.80
C ASP A 46 9.73 12.32 -4.01
N HIS A 47 8.73 12.97 -4.61
CA HIS A 47 8.94 13.80 -5.82
C HIS A 47 8.35 15.21 -5.67
N GLY A 48 9.18 16.11 -5.11
CA GLY A 48 9.42 17.44 -5.66
C GLY A 48 8.25 18.39 -5.93
N VAL A 49 7.53 18.84 -4.90
CA VAL A 49 6.57 19.97 -5.08
C VAL A 49 7.05 21.31 -4.51
N MET A 50 8.12 21.38 -3.71
CA MET A 50 8.75 22.68 -3.38
C MET A 50 10.27 22.55 -3.11
N ASN A 51 11.05 22.18 -4.13
CA ASN A 51 12.38 22.80 -4.26
C ASN A 51 12.25 23.90 -5.29
N GLY A 52 11.59 25.00 -4.89
CA GLY A 52 11.74 26.28 -5.55
C GLY A 52 13.09 26.90 -5.24
N ASP A 53 14.18 26.13 -5.33
CA ASP A 53 15.45 26.68 -5.71
C ASP A 53 15.31 27.02 -7.20
N ALA A 54 14.74 28.18 -7.49
CA ALA A 54 14.98 28.80 -8.78
C ALA A 54 16.49 29.05 -8.85
N PRO A 55 17.23 28.36 -9.73
CA PRO A 55 18.60 28.75 -9.97
C PRO A 55 18.52 30.13 -10.66
N THR A 56 19.37 31.06 -10.24
CA THR A 56 19.71 32.31 -10.96
C THR A 56 18.91 33.57 -10.58
N SER A 57 19.38 34.26 -9.55
CA SER A 57 19.70 35.68 -9.72
C SER A 57 21.07 35.94 -9.09
N PRO A 58 22.16 35.99 -9.89
CA PRO A 58 23.35 36.69 -9.44
C PRO A 58 22.94 38.17 -9.38
N ALA A 59 22.60 38.67 -8.20
CA ALA A 59 22.57 40.12 -7.99
C ALA A 59 24.03 40.58 -8.01
N PRO A 60 24.49 41.35 -9.02
CA PRO A 60 25.81 41.94 -8.96
C PRO A 60 25.83 43.01 -7.87
N THR A 61 26.74 42.85 -6.93
CA THR A 61 27.25 43.88 -6.02
C THR A 61 27.57 45.16 -6.80
N PRO A 62 27.36 46.35 -6.21
CA PRO A 62 28.58 47.02 -5.76
C PRO A 62 28.45 47.64 -4.37
N SER A 63 29.42 47.26 -3.57
CA SER A 63 29.97 48.07 -2.50
C SER A 63 30.42 49.45 -3.00
N ARG A 64 30.43 50.41 -2.06
CA ARG A 64 31.33 51.58 -1.98
C ARG A 64 30.83 52.92 -2.57
N ARG A 65 30.28 53.78 -1.70
CA ARG A 65 30.90 55.08 -1.34
C ARG A 65 30.32 55.64 -0.06
#